data_AF-A0A2T2W1T3-F1
#
_entry.id   AF-A0A2T2W1T3-F1
#
_cell.length_a   1.000
_cell.length_b   1.000
_cell.length_c   1.000
_cell.angle_alpha   90.00
_cell.angle_beta   90.00
_cell.angle_gamma   90.00
#
_symmetry.space_group_name_H-M   'P 1'
#
loop_
_entity.id
_entity.type
_entity.pdbx_description
1 polymer ?
#
loop_
_entity_poly.entity_id
_entity_poly.type
_entity_poly.pdbx_seq_one_letter_code
_entity_poly.pdbx_strand_id
1 'polypeptide(L)'
;MTHFDLTSATTPAALSVGGLVDYIKAVLEDDPTLRQVWVVGEVSSANNHAKGLFFTLTDPDTGAAINAVAWRSQQARLTTMPTVGEQVIALGMVKVYPQRSSYQLTVWQVLPSGDGLKALRYRQLRQRLATEGLFDAEFKRPLPALPQTIAVVSSPQAAAWGDIQRSLRHHHPGLRVLFSPAVVQGDSAPASIVAAIDRVAADGRAEVLILARGGGASEDLECFDDERVVRAVANCPIPVVTGIGHQRDESLADLAADLCAHTPTAAAIAAVGVWAHSCLLYTS
;
A
#
# COMPACT_ATOMS: atom_id res chain seq x y z
N MET A 1 -11.10 -42.77 2.58
CA MET A 1 -12.12 -41.70 2.50
C MET A 1 -13.03 -41.83 3.70
N THR A 2 -12.81 -41.03 4.72
CA THR A 2 -13.75 -40.84 5.83
C THR A 2 -13.67 -39.37 6.19
N HIS A 3 -14.57 -38.59 5.59
CA HIS A 3 -14.90 -37.24 6.02
C HIS A 3 -15.53 -37.34 7.42
N PHE A 4 -15.03 -36.58 8.39
CA PHE A 4 -15.67 -36.42 9.68
C PHE A 4 -16.05 -34.94 9.83
N ASP A 5 -17.35 -34.71 9.92
CA ASP A 5 -18.02 -33.42 9.96
C ASP A 5 -18.27 -33.03 11.43
N LEU A 6 -17.78 -31.85 11.85
CA LEU A 6 -17.75 -31.44 13.27
C LEU A 6 -18.95 -30.58 13.71
N THR A 7 -20.04 -30.56 12.95
CA THR A 7 -21.21 -29.71 13.25
C THR A 7 -22.31 -30.40 14.06
N SER A 8 -22.03 -31.56 14.69
CA SER A 8 -22.98 -32.21 15.60
C SER A 8 -22.38 -32.38 17.00
N ALA A 9 -22.97 -31.65 17.96
CA ALA A 9 -22.66 -31.72 19.37
C ALA A 9 -22.66 -33.18 19.86
N THR A 10 -21.46 -33.70 20.12
CA THR A 10 -21.26 -35.05 20.67
C THR A 10 -20.26 -34.93 21.79
N THR A 11 -20.61 -35.48 22.96
CA THR A 11 -19.77 -35.66 24.15
C THR A 11 -18.31 -35.94 23.74
N PRO A 12 -17.30 -35.23 24.30
CA PRO A 12 -15.94 -35.35 23.80
C PRO A 12 -15.44 -36.78 24.06
N ALA A 13 -15.33 -37.59 23.01
CA ALA A 13 -14.60 -38.83 23.06
C ALA A 13 -13.17 -38.50 23.47
N ALA A 14 -12.66 -39.14 24.53
CA ALA A 14 -11.32 -38.88 25.03
C ALA A 14 -10.30 -39.16 23.92
N LEU A 15 -9.64 -38.11 23.42
CA LEU A 15 -8.55 -38.24 22.46
C LEU A 15 -7.28 -38.68 23.18
N SER A 16 -6.49 -39.54 22.52
CA SER A 16 -5.12 -39.79 22.98
C SER A 16 -4.30 -38.51 22.81
N VAL A 17 -3.23 -38.37 23.60
CA VAL A 17 -2.30 -37.23 23.49
C VAL A 17 -1.77 -37.10 22.05
N GLY A 18 -1.44 -38.24 21.41
CA GLY A 18 -1.03 -38.26 20.00
C GLY A 18 -2.14 -37.78 19.06
N GLY A 19 -3.37 -38.28 19.23
CA GLY A 19 -4.51 -37.87 18.39
C GLY A 19 -4.84 -36.38 18.50
N LEU A 20 -4.66 -35.79 19.67
CA LEU A 20 -4.82 -34.34 19.85
C LEU A 20 -3.73 -33.54 19.13
N VAL A 21 -2.47 -33.96 19.23
CA VAL A 21 -1.34 -33.30 18.53
C VAL A 21 -1.48 -33.41 17.02
N ASP A 22 -1.90 -34.57 16.51
CA ASP A 22 -2.13 -34.80 15.08
C ASP A 22 -3.29 -33.95 14.57
N TYR A 23 -4.36 -33.78 15.36
CA TYR A 23 -5.47 -32.90 15.02
C TYR A 23 -5.03 -31.43 14.95
N ILE A 24 -4.31 -30.92 15.95
CA ILE A 24 -3.78 -29.53 15.96
C ILE A 24 -2.86 -29.31 14.77
N LYS A 25 -2.00 -30.29 14.46
CA LYS A 25 -1.13 -30.25 13.29
C LYS A 25 -1.93 -30.16 12.00
N ALA A 26 -2.97 -30.98 11.83
CA ALA A 26 -3.81 -30.93 10.63
C ALA A 26 -4.48 -29.56 10.47
N VAL A 27 -5.07 -29.00 11.53
CA VAL A 27 -5.70 -27.67 11.49
C VAL A 27 -4.71 -26.58 11.08
N LEU A 28 -3.51 -26.57 11.69
CA LEU A 28 -2.50 -25.54 11.41
C LEU A 28 -1.84 -25.72 10.03
N GLU A 29 -1.63 -26.95 9.59
CA GLU A 29 -1.02 -27.24 8.30
C GLU A 29 -2.02 -27.15 7.13
N ASP A 30 -3.33 -27.27 7.37
CA ASP A 30 -4.37 -27.11 6.33
C ASP A 30 -4.85 -25.68 6.13
N ASP A 31 -4.61 -24.77 7.09
CA ASP A 31 -4.93 -23.34 6.92
C ASP A 31 -4.06 -22.69 5.83
N PRO A 32 -4.65 -22.22 4.71
CA PRO A 32 -3.91 -21.59 3.62
C PRO A 32 -3.08 -20.38 4.05
N THR A 33 -3.53 -19.65 5.06
CA THR A 33 -2.87 -18.46 5.61
C THR A 33 -1.57 -18.84 6.33
N LEU A 34 -1.58 -19.97 7.05
CA LEU A 34 -0.42 -20.46 7.81
C LEU A 34 0.58 -21.23 6.95
N ARG A 35 0.15 -21.69 5.77
CA ARG A 35 1.05 -22.27 4.75
C ARG A 35 2.00 -21.23 4.17
N GLN A 36 1.56 -19.98 4.06
CA GLN A 36 2.36 -18.87 3.52
C GLN A 36 2.09 -17.60 4.32
N VAL A 37 2.77 -17.47 5.46
CA VAL A 37 2.63 -16.36 6.39
C VAL A 37 3.86 -15.45 6.38
N TRP A 38 3.62 -14.14 6.49
CA TRP A 38 4.63 -13.14 6.75
C TRP A 38 4.63 -12.81 8.24
N VAL A 39 5.79 -12.93 8.89
CA VAL A 39 5.96 -12.65 10.32
C VAL A 39 6.98 -11.55 10.50
N VAL A 40 6.62 -10.50 11.22
CA VAL A 40 7.53 -9.42 11.63
C VAL A 40 7.99 -9.68 13.04
N GLY A 41 9.28 -9.52 13.30
CA GLY A 41 9.81 -9.61 14.65
C GLY A 41 11.29 -9.24 14.72
N GLU A 42 11.73 -8.93 15.93
CA GLU A 42 13.15 -8.75 16.24
C GLU A 42 13.81 -10.11 16.43
N VAL A 43 15.00 -10.29 15.87
CA VAL A 43 15.78 -11.50 16.06
C VAL A 43 16.41 -11.45 17.46
N SER A 44 15.83 -12.15 18.42
CA SER A 44 16.34 -12.22 19.80
C SER A 44 17.48 -13.22 19.97
N SER A 45 17.55 -14.24 19.11
CA SER A 45 18.66 -15.19 19.07
C SER A 45 18.86 -15.74 17.65
N ALA A 46 20.10 -16.07 17.27
CA ALA A 46 20.42 -16.67 15.99
C ALA A 46 21.62 -17.63 16.13
N ASN A 47 21.38 -18.91 15.84
CA ASN A 47 22.33 -20.01 15.94
C ASN A 47 22.46 -20.72 14.59
N ASN A 48 23.63 -20.59 13.97
CA ASN A 48 23.91 -21.28 12.71
C ASN A 48 24.39 -22.70 12.97
N HIS A 49 23.62 -23.70 12.55
CA HIS A 49 23.94 -25.11 12.67
C HIS A 49 24.21 -25.74 11.29
N ALA A 50 24.87 -26.91 11.27
CA ALA A 50 25.17 -27.63 10.02
C ALA A 50 23.91 -27.92 9.17
N LYS A 51 22.75 -28.08 9.80
CA LYS A 51 21.46 -28.35 9.12
C LYS A 51 20.74 -27.08 8.64
N GLY A 52 21.01 -25.93 9.25
CA GLY A 52 20.29 -24.69 8.99
C GLY A 52 20.51 -23.64 10.08
N LEU A 53 19.93 -22.45 9.86
CA LEU A 53 19.99 -21.32 10.77
C LEU A 53 18.73 -21.34 11.62
N PHE A 54 18.90 -21.46 12.93
CA PHE A 54 17.81 -21.44 13.90
C PHE A 54 17.82 -20.10 14.59
N PHE A 55 16.70 -19.40 14.62
CA PHE A 55 16.61 -18.10 15.25
C PHE A 55 15.24 -17.92 15.90
N THR A 56 15.13 -16.96 16.81
CA THR A 56 13.87 -16.65 17.49
C THR A 56 13.45 -15.24 17.11
N LEU A 57 12.21 -15.11 16.63
CA LEU A 57 11.57 -13.82 16.39
C LEU A 57 10.74 -13.45 17.61
N THR A 58 10.95 -12.24 18.11
CA THR A 58 10.21 -11.67 19.25
C THR A 58 9.49 -10.40 18.82
N ASP A 59 8.28 -10.24 19.32
CA ASP A 59 7.53 -9.00 19.25
C ASP A 59 7.96 -8.11 20.45
N PRO A 60 8.59 -6.95 20.22
CA PRO A 60 9.03 -6.07 21.31
C PRO A 60 7.86 -5.45 22.10
N ASP A 61 6.67 -5.34 21.51
CA ASP A 61 5.52 -4.71 22.16
C ASP A 61 4.78 -5.68 23.08
N THR A 62 4.59 -6.92 22.60
CA THR A 62 3.81 -7.95 23.32
C THR A 62 4.68 -8.96 24.07
N GLY A 63 5.97 -9.04 23.74
CA GLY A 63 6.88 -10.08 24.24
C GLY A 63 6.61 -11.48 23.66
N ALA A 64 5.70 -11.60 22.69
CA ALA A 64 5.42 -12.88 22.04
C ALA A 64 6.64 -13.35 21.24
N ALA A 65 6.93 -14.66 21.28
CA ALA A 65 8.10 -15.23 20.63
C ALA A 65 7.75 -16.46 19.79
N ILE A 66 8.39 -16.60 18.64
CA ILE A 66 8.29 -17.79 17.79
C ILE A 66 9.67 -18.26 17.33
N ASN A 67 9.89 -19.57 17.40
CA ASN A 67 11.10 -20.18 16.87
C ASN A 67 11.01 -20.28 15.35
N ALA A 68 12.09 -19.93 14.67
CA ALA A 68 12.22 -19.95 13.23
C ALA A 68 13.42 -20.79 12.78
N VAL A 69 13.30 -21.42 11.62
CA VAL A 69 14.37 -22.18 11.00
C VAL A 69 14.47 -21.88 9.51
N ALA A 70 15.67 -21.50 9.06
CA ALA A 70 16.02 -21.44 7.65
C ALA A 70 16.98 -22.61 7.33
N TRP A 71 16.46 -23.64 6.67
CA TRP A 71 17.26 -24.82 6.28
C TRP A 71 18.40 -24.43 5.35
N ARG A 72 19.50 -25.18 5.39
CA ARG A 72 20.71 -24.89 4.59
C ARG A 72 20.43 -24.73 3.09
N SER A 73 19.48 -25.48 2.54
CA SER A 73 19.03 -25.36 1.15
C SER A 73 18.36 -24.02 0.83
N GLN A 74 17.74 -23.39 1.83
CA GLN A 74 17.04 -22.10 1.71
C GLN A 74 17.91 -20.92 2.10
N GLN A 75 18.96 -21.11 2.90
CA GLN A 75 19.89 -20.04 3.29
C GLN A 75 20.46 -19.29 2.08
N ALA A 76 20.82 -20.01 1.01
CA ALA A 76 21.35 -19.41 -0.22
C ALA A 76 20.32 -18.56 -0.99
N ARG A 77 19.03 -18.67 -0.65
CA ARG A 77 17.93 -17.92 -1.27
C ARG A 77 17.43 -16.78 -0.38
N LEU A 78 17.96 -16.65 0.83
CA LEU A 78 17.62 -15.54 1.71
C LEU A 78 18.18 -14.25 1.12
N THR A 79 17.34 -13.21 1.05
CA THR A 79 17.77 -11.87 0.64
C THR A 79 18.73 -11.27 1.66
N THR A 80 18.54 -11.58 2.93
CA THR A 80 19.40 -11.12 4.03
C THR A 80 19.49 -12.21 5.10
N MET A 81 20.66 -12.33 5.71
CA MET A 81 20.86 -13.24 6.85
C MET A 81 20.36 -12.54 8.12
N PRO A 82 19.42 -13.13 8.89
CA PRO A 82 18.92 -12.51 10.10
C PRO A 82 20.01 -12.45 11.18
N THR A 83 20.28 -11.25 11.69
CA THR A 83 21.26 -11.01 12.76
C THR A 83 20.56 -10.63 14.06
N VAL A 84 21.12 -11.02 15.20
CA VAL A 84 20.55 -10.68 16.53
C VAL A 84 20.43 -9.17 16.69
N GLY A 85 19.28 -8.71 17.19
CA GLY A 85 18.94 -7.29 17.36
C GLY A 85 18.39 -6.61 16.11
N GLU A 86 18.34 -7.31 14.97
CA GLU A 86 17.69 -6.78 13.77
C GLU A 86 16.21 -7.10 13.77
N GLN A 87 15.39 -6.11 13.42
CA GLN A 87 14.01 -6.36 13.07
C GLN A 87 13.95 -6.86 11.61
N VAL A 88 13.28 -8.00 11.42
CA VAL A 88 13.17 -8.66 10.12
C VAL A 88 11.74 -9.08 9.82
N ILE A 89 11.48 -9.32 8.54
CA ILE A 89 10.25 -9.92 8.06
C ILE A 89 10.59 -11.28 7.48
N ALA A 90 10.03 -12.34 8.04
CA ALA A 90 10.22 -13.70 7.58
C ALA A 90 8.96 -14.18 6.85
N LEU A 91 9.13 -14.60 5.59
CA LEU A 91 8.13 -15.40 4.88
C LEU A 91 8.37 -16.87 5.17
N GLY A 92 7.32 -17.59 5.55
CA GLY A 92 7.43 -19.01 5.78
C GLY A 92 6.11 -19.73 6.00
N MET A 93 6.25 -20.96 6.49
CA MET A 93 5.15 -21.85 6.84
C MET A 93 5.23 -22.20 8.32
N VAL A 94 4.11 -22.14 9.03
CA VAL A 94 4.03 -22.60 10.42
C VAL A 94 3.96 -24.13 10.43
N LYS A 95 4.80 -24.77 11.24
CA LYS A 95 4.80 -26.21 11.46
C LYS A 95 4.70 -26.54 12.95
N VAL A 96 4.00 -27.62 13.26
CA VAL A 96 3.96 -28.19 14.61
C VAL A 96 5.11 -29.19 14.75
N TYR A 97 5.88 -29.09 15.83
CA TYR A 97 6.87 -30.09 16.21
C TYR A 97 6.25 -31.05 17.24
N PRO A 98 5.81 -32.26 16.83
CA PRO A 98 4.94 -33.09 17.66
C PRO A 98 5.57 -33.53 18.98
N GLN A 99 6.89 -33.79 18.98
CA GLN A 99 7.60 -34.28 20.16
C GLN A 99 7.60 -33.29 21.34
N ARG A 100 7.47 -31.99 21.07
CA ARG A 100 7.44 -30.93 22.10
C ARG A 100 6.13 -30.16 22.14
N SER A 101 5.17 -30.51 21.27
CA SER A 101 3.93 -29.76 21.07
C SER A 101 4.18 -28.25 20.90
N SER A 102 5.23 -27.89 20.15
CA SER A 102 5.66 -26.50 19.94
C SER A 102 5.51 -26.08 18.49
N TYR A 103 5.24 -24.81 18.25
CA TYR A 103 5.17 -24.24 16.90
C TYR A 103 6.54 -23.74 16.45
N GLN A 104 6.83 -23.88 15.15
CA GLN A 104 8.05 -23.38 14.53
C GLN A 104 7.75 -22.83 13.13
N LEU A 105 8.29 -21.66 12.81
CA LEU A 105 8.24 -21.07 11.48
C LEU A 105 9.37 -21.65 10.61
N THR A 106 9.02 -22.38 9.56
CA THR A 106 9.99 -22.75 8.52
C THR A 106 10.10 -21.61 7.53
N VAL A 107 11.24 -20.92 7.52
CA VAL A 107 11.47 -19.68 6.78
C VAL A 107 12.02 -19.97 5.39
N TRP A 108 11.46 -19.28 4.41
CA TRP A 108 11.84 -19.32 3.00
C TRP A 108 12.55 -18.05 2.55
N GLN A 109 12.17 -16.90 3.11
CA GLN A 109 12.77 -15.61 2.79
C GLN A 109 12.79 -14.72 4.03
N VAL A 110 13.83 -13.90 4.16
CA VAL A 110 13.99 -12.89 5.21
C VAL A 110 14.28 -11.54 4.54
N LEU A 111 13.59 -10.49 4.97
CA LEU A 111 13.74 -9.11 4.54
C LEU A 111 14.07 -8.20 5.75
N PRO A 112 14.87 -7.14 5.58
CA PRO A 112 15.09 -6.14 6.63
C PRO A 112 13.81 -5.32 6.90
N SER A 113 13.51 -5.01 8.16
CA SER A 113 12.20 -4.47 8.60
C SER A 113 12.02 -2.95 8.50
N GLY A 114 12.99 -2.20 8.00
CA GLY A 114 12.81 -0.76 7.71
C GLY A 114 11.93 -0.55 6.48
N ASP A 115 12.57 -0.24 5.34
CA ASP A 115 11.89 -0.07 4.05
C ASP A 115 11.17 -1.35 3.58
N GLY A 116 11.61 -2.53 4.05
CA GLY A 116 11.06 -3.81 3.60
C GLY A 116 9.60 -4.04 4.00
N LEU A 117 9.15 -3.55 5.17
CA LEU A 117 7.76 -3.73 5.62
C LEU A 117 6.82 -2.82 4.85
N LYS A 118 7.24 -1.55 4.67
CA LYS A 118 6.52 -0.57 3.85
C LYS A 118 6.43 -1.06 2.40
N ALA A 119 7.54 -1.50 1.81
CA ALA A 119 7.57 -2.04 0.47
C ALA A 119 6.76 -3.35 0.31
N LEU A 120 6.71 -4.20 1.35
CA LEU A 120 5.86 -5.40 1.33
C LEU A 120 4.37 -5.03 1.37
N ARG A 121 3.96 -4.15 2.29
CA ARG A 121 2.58 -3.65 2.39
C ARG A 121 2.13 -2.97 1.10
N TYR A 122 2.98 -2.12 0.53
CA TYR A 122 2.76 -1.50 -0.77
C TYR A 122 2.54 -2.55 -1.86
N ARG A 123 3.43 -3.56 -1.98
CA ARG A 123 3.30 -4.62 -3.01
C ARG A 123 2.03 -5.46 -2.83
N GLN A 124 1.70 -5.84 -1.59
CA GLN A 124 0.48 -6.60 -1.29
C GLN A 124 -0.77 -5.81 -1.64
N LEU A 125 -0.82 -4.54 -1.23
CA LEU A 125 -1.95 -3.66 -1.50
C LEU A 125 -2.07 -3.39 -3.00
N ARG A 126 -0.97 -3.07 -3.68
CA ARG A 126 -0.92 -2.92 -5.13
C ARG A 126 -1.45 -4.15 -5.85
N GLN A 127 -0.99 -5.34 -5.48
CA GLN A 127 -1.44 -6.57 -6.13
C GLN A 127 -2.94 -6.79 -5.93
N ARG A 128 -3.45 -6.60 -4.71
CA ARG A 128 -4.88 -6.75 -4.41
C ARG A 128 -5.75 -5.75 -5.19
N LEU A 129 -5.40 -4.47 -5.17
CA LEU A 129 -6.16 -3.44 -5.90
C LEU A 129 -6.04 -3.60 -7.42
N ALA A 130 -4.91 -4.07 -7.92
CA ALA A 130 -4.75 -4.43 -9.34
C ALA A 130 -5.67 -5.59 -9.73
N THR A 131 -5.80 -6.63 -8.89
CA THR A 131 -6.73 -7.74 -9.17
C THR A 131 -8.20 -7.32 -9.13
N GLU A 132 -8.53 -6.23 -8.44
CA GLU A 132 -9.85 -5.61 -8.45
C GLU A 132 -10.07 -4.68 -9.65
N GLY A 133 -9.04 -4.43 -10.47
CA GLY A 133 -9.10 -3.59 -11.67
C GLY A 133 -8.99 -2.09 -11.43
N LEU A 134 -8.66 -1.64 -10.21
CA LEU A 134 -8.60 -0.21 -9.86
C LEU A 134 -7.54 0.59 -10.64
N PHE A 135 -6.62 -0.09 -11.32
CA PHE A 135 -5.55 0.54 -12.09
C PHE A 135 -5.71 0.33 -13.60
N ASP A 136 -6.78 -0.35 -14.05
CA ASP A 136 -6.93 -0.70 -15.45
C ASP A 136 -7.19 0.55 -16.29
N ALA A 137 -6.47 0.66 -17.41
CA ALA A 137 -6.54 1.82 -18.29
C ALA A 137 -7.95 2.04 -18.88
N GLU A 138 -8.80 1.00 -18.91
CA GLU A 138 -10.18 1.10 -19.40
C GLU A 138 -11.12 1.85 -18.46
N PHE A 139 -10.81 1.93 -17.16
CA PHE A 139 -11.60 2.72 -16.20
C PHE A 139 -11.10 4.16 -16.08
N LYS A 140 -9.95 4.49 -16.67
CA LYS A 140 -9.41 5.85 -16.70
C LYS A 140 -10.16 6.69 -17.71
N ARG A 141 -10.57 7.88 -17.28
CA ARG A 141 -11.37 8.82 -18.06
C ARG A 141 -10.49 9.81 -18.81
N PRO A 142 -10.87 10.19 -20.03
CA PRO A 142 -10.16 11.24 -20.76
C PRO A 142 -10.35 12.59 -20.06
N LEU A 143 -9.30 13.40 -20.07
CA LEU A 143 -9.38 14.78 -19.61
C LEU A 143 -10.23 15.62 -20.59
N PRO A 144 -11.08 16.53 -20.08
CA PRO A 144 -11.73 17.53 -20.92
C PRO A 144 -10.68 18.37 -21.66
N ALA A 145 -10.92 18.63 -22.95
CA ALA A 145 -9.99 19.44 -23.75
C ALA A 145 -9.88 20.89 -23.24
N LEU A 146 -10.96 21.41 -22.64
CA LEU A 146 -11.04 22.79 -22.17
C LEU A 146 -11.96 22.92 -20.95
N PRO A 147 -11.51 22.50 -19.75
CA PRO A 147 -12.32 22.66 -18.55
C PRO A 147 -12.52 24.15 -18.23
N GLN A 148 -13.72 24.51 -17.77
CA GLN A 148 -14.07 25.82 -17.27
C GLN A 148 -13.88 25.92 -15.75
N THR A 149 -14.09 24.80 -15.05
CA THR A 149 -13.88 24.71 -13.60
C THR A 149 -13.04 23.50 -13.24
N ILE A 150 -11.97 23.72 -12.48
CA ILE A 150 -11.18 22.65 -11.87
C ILE A 150 -11.18 22.74 -10.36
N ALA A 151 -11.07 21.60 -9.70
CA ALA A 151 -10.85 21.53 -8.27
C ALA A 151 -9.40 21.19 -7.97
N VAL A 152 -8.87 21.72 -6.86
CA VAL A 152 -7.53 21.40 -6.37
C VAL A 152 -7.63 20.96 -4.91
N VAL A 153 -7.20 19.73 -4.66
CA VAL A 153 -7.02 19.16 -3.32
C VAL A 153 -5.54 19.23 -2.97
N SER A 154 -5.20 20.11 -2.02
CA SER A 154 -3.84 20.25 -1.50
C SER A 154 -3.85 20.94 -0.13
N SER A 155 -2.69 21.03 0.50
CA SER A 155 -2.54 21.82 1.73
C SER A 155 -2.50 23.32 1.43
N PRO A 156 -3.25 24.16 2.16
CA PRO A 156 -3.21 25.62 2.00
C PRO A 156 -1.82 26.22 2.21
N GLN A 157 -0.99 25.54 3.00
CA GLN A 157 0.34 26.00 3.42
C GLN A 157 1.45 25.43 2.53
N ALA A 158 1.15 24.46 1.66
CA ALA A 158 2.14 23.81 0.82
C ALA A 158 2.49 24.69 -0.40
N ALA A 159 3.77 24.66 -0.78
CA ALA A 159 4.26 25.35 -1.99
C ALA A 159 3.51 24.91 -3.26
N ALA A 160 3.06 23.65 -3.31
CA ALA A 160 2.25 23.11 -4.41
C ALA A 160 1.05 23.99 -4.78
N TRP A 161 0.32 24.52 -3.80
CA TRP A 161 -0.86 25.33 -4.09
C TRP A 161 -0.49 26.61 -4.84
N GLY A 162 0.57 27.30 -4.41
CA GLY A 162 1.05 28.52 -5.07
C GLY A 162 1.55 28.25 -6.49
N ASP A 163 2.25 27.13 -6.70
CA ASP A 163 2.75 26.74 -8.02
C ASP A 163 1.63 26.36 -8.99
N ILE A 164 0.64 25.61 -8.52
CA ILE A 164 -0.57 25.28 -9.29
C ILE A 164 -1.32 26.57 -9.65
N GLN A 165 -1.58 27.46 -8.69
CA GLN A 165 -2.28 28.72 -8.97
C GLN A 165 -1.55 29.57 -10.01
N ARG A 166 -0.22 29.67 -9.92
CA ARG A 166 0.59 30.45 -10.87
C ARG A 166 0.52 29.84 -12.27
N SER A 167 0.66 28.53 -12.37
CA SER A 167 0.59 27.81 -13.64
C SER A 167 -0.78 27.95 -14.30
N LEU A 168 -1.86 27.70 -13.56
CA LEU A 168 -3.22 27.81 -14.08
C LEU A 168 -3.56 29.22 -14.58
N ARG A 169 -3.18 30.27 -13.82
CA ARG A 169 -3.40 31.67 -14.25
C ARG A 169 -2.62 32.02 -15.51
N HIS A 170 -1.43 31.45 -15.68
CA HIS A 170 -0.60 31.72 -16.84
C HIS A 170 -1.13 31.03 -18.11
N HIS A 171 -1.58 29.77 -17.99
CA HIS A 171 -2.02 28.98 -19.13
C HIS A 171 -3.51 29.16 -19.46
N HIS A 172 -4.37 29.40 -18.46
CA HIS A 172 -5.82 29.64 -18.62
C HIS A 172 -6.34 30.74 -17.67
N PRO A 173 -6.20 32.02 -18.03
CA PRO A 173 -6.62 33.14 -17.18
C PRO A 173 -8.10 33.17 -16.80
N GLY A 174 -8.99 32.58 -17.61
CA GLY A 174 -10.44 32.52 -17.38
C GLY A 174 -10.91 31.32 -16.56
N LEU A 175 -10.00 30.44 -16.13
CA LEU A 175 -10.36 29.20 -15.45
C LEU A 175 -10.83 29.44 -14.02
N ARG A 176 -11.98 28.87 -13.66
CA ARG A 176 -12.45 28.86 -12.27
C ARG A 176 -11.74 27.76 -11.50
N VAL A 177 -11.06 28.13 -10.41
CA VAL A 177 -10.36 27.18 -9.54
C VAL A 177 -11.09 27.08 -8.20
N LEU A 178 -11.59 25.89 -7.89
CA LEU A 178 -12.14 25.54 -6.58
C LEU A 178 -11.04 24.92 -5.73
N PHE A 179 -10.74 25.52 -4.58
CA PHE A 179 -9.76 24.96 -3.66
C PHE A 179 -10.46 24.15 -2.56
N SER A 180 -10.14 22.87 -2.47
CA SER A 180 -10.63 21.97 -1.43
C SER A 180 -9.47 21.63 -0.49
N PRO A 181 -9.29 22.33 0.63
CA PRO A 181 -8.13 22.15 1.48
C PRO A 181 -8.12 20.76 2.14
N ALA A 182 -6.92 20.16 2.21
CA ALA A 182 -6.66 18.88 2.86
C ALA A 182 -5.28 18.88 3.54
N VAL A 183 -5.15 18.09 4.61
CA VAL A 183 -3.85 17.67 5.13
C VAL A 183 -3.30 16.61 4.18
N VAL A 184 -2.07 16.81 3.68
CA VAL A 184 -1.45 15.98 2.64
C VAL A 184 -0.12 15.33 3.09
N GLN A 185 0.07 15.23 4.40
CA GLN A 185 1.21 14.56 5.05
C GLN A 185 0.84 14.11 6.47
N GLY A 186 1.48 13.04 6.94
CA GLY A 186 1.26 12.48 8.28
C GLY A 186 -0.04 11.67 8.42
N ASP A 187 -0.27 11.11 9.60
CA ASP A 187 -1.29 10.07 9.84
C ASP A 187 -2.74 10.52 9.63
N SER A 188 -3.01 11.82 9.76
CA SER A 188 -4.35 12.38 9.54
C SER A 188 -4.67 12.67 8.07
N ALA A 189 -3.66 12.62 7.19
CA ALA A 189 -3.80 12.99 5.79
C ALA A 189 -4.79 12.10 5.01
N PRO A 190 -4.80 10.75 5.12
CA PRO A 190 -5.72 9.93 4.34
C PRO A 190 -7.18 10.32 4.54
N ALA A 191 -7.62 10.49 5.80
CA ALA A 191 -8.98 10.89 6.11
C ALA A 191 -9.30 12.32 5.60
N SER A 192 -8.32 13.23 5.67
CA SER A 192 -8.47 14.60 5.19
C SER A 192 -8.57 14.68 3.66
N ILE A 193 -7.76 13.90 2.95
CA ILE A 193 -7.77 13.81 1.49
C ILE A 193 -9.10 13.25 0.99
N VAL A 194 -9.57 12.14 1.56
CA VAL A 194 -10.87 11.53 1.20
C VAL A 194 -12.00 12.55 1.39
N ALA A 195 -12.08 13.20 2.56
CA ALA A 195 -13.10 14.20 2.82
C ALA A 195 -13.02 15.41 1.86
N ALA A 196 -11.82 15.77 1.39
CA ALA A 196 -11.65 16.86 0.43
C ALA A 196 -12.06 16.46 -1.00
N ILE A 197 -11.84 15.20 -1.40
CA ILE A 197 -12.33 14.65 -2.67
C ILE A 197 -13.86 14.56 -2.64
N ASP A 198 -14.43 14.02 -1.56
CA ASP A 198 -15.88 13.89 -1.38
C ASP A 198 -16.57 15.26 -1.44
N ARG A 199 -15.96 16.29 -0.84
CA ARG A 199 -16.45 17.67 -0.90
C ARG A 199 -16.54 18.18 -2.34
N VAL A 200 -15.55 17.88 -3.18
CA VAL A 200 -15.55 18.28 -4.60
C VAL A 200 -16.62 17.50 -5.36
N ALA A 201 -16.72 16.20 -5.14
CA ALA A 201 -17.72 15.35 -5.77
C ALA A 201 -19.15 15.81 -5.42
N ALA A 202 -19.41 16.17 -4.16
CA ALA A 202 -20.69 16.68 -3.70
C ALA A 202 -21.02 18.08 -4.24
N ASP A 203 -20.00 18.93 -4.46
CA ASP A 203 -20.16 20.26 -5.04
C ASP A 203 -20.57 20.18 -6.53
N GLY A 204 -19.97 19.25 -7.28
CA GLY A 204 -20.38 18.92 -8.65
C GLY A 204 -20.07 19.95 -9.72
N ARG A 205 -19.44 21.10 -9.39
CA ARG A 205 -19.09 22.14 -10.37
C ARG A 205 -17.78 21.90 -11.12
N ALA A 206 -16.85 21.13 -10.54
CA ALA A 206 -15.55 20.89 -11.15
C ALA A 206 -15.63 19.82 -12.23
N GLU A 207 -14.84 19.97 -13.29
CA GLU A 207 -14.74 19.02 -14.41
C GLU A 207 -13.48 18.16 -14.33
N VAL A 208 -12.46 18.64 -13.60
CA VAL A 208 -11.20 17.93 -13.33
C VAL A 208 -10.81 18.19 -11.87
N LEU A 209 -10.30 17.18 -11.18
CA LEU A 209 -9.72 17.30 -9.85
C LEU A 209 -8.20 17.13 -9.92
N ILE A 210 -7.46 18.07 -9.35
CA ILE A 210 -6.02 17.94 -9.14
C ILE A 210 -5.77 17.54 -7.68
N LEU A 211 -5.12 16.40 -7.44
CA LEU A 211 -4.62 16.00 -6.13
C LEU A 211 -3.10 16.21 -6.11
N ALA A 212 -2.62 17.13 -5.28
CA ALA A 212 -1.22 17.52 -5.32
C ALA A 212 -0.60 17.75 -3.94
N ARG A 213 0.70 17.48 -3.87
CA ARG A 213 1.58 17.73 -2.72
C ARG A 213 2.88 18.35 -3.21
N GLY A 214 3.43 19.30 -2.47
CA GLY A 214 4.63 20.03 -2.89
C GLY A 214 5.64 20.13 -1.76
N GLY A 215 6.85 19.64 -2.03
CA GLY A 215 7.98 19.65 -1.09
C GLY A 215 7.81 18.73 0.12
N GLY A 216 8.92 18.32 0.73
CA GLY A 216 9.00 17.48 1.93
C GLY A 216 9.67 16.11 1.67
N ALA A 217 9.83 15.30 2.72
CA ALA A 217 10.54 14.03 2.62
C ALA A 217 9.73 12.99 1.81
N SER A 218 10.39 11.96 1.29
CA SER A 218 9.71 10.81 0.65
C SER A 218 8.83 10.05 1.65
N GLU A 219 9.19 10.07 2.92
CA GLU A 219 8.47 9.42 4.03
C GLU A 219 7.06 10.00 4.24
N ASP A 220 6.81 11.24 3.82
CA ASP A 220 5.51 11.89 3.95
C ASP A 220 4.48 11.43 2.89
N LEU A 221 4.90 10.61 1.93
CA LEU A 221 4.07 10.19 0.79
C LEU A 221 3.20 8.97 1.07
N GLU A 222 3.42 8.26 2.18
CA GLU A 222 2.69 7.04 2.53
C GLU A 222 1.18 7.24 2.61
N CYS A 223 0.73 8.46 2.92
CA CYS A 223 -0.69 8.78 2.94
C CYS A 223 -1.39 8.61 1.59
N PHE A 224 -0.66 8.66 0.48
CA PHE A 224 -1.17 8.43 -0.88
C PHE A 224 -1.21 6.94 -1.26
N ASP A 225 -0.58 6.07 -0.48
CA ASP A 225 -0.68 4.61 -0.62
C ASP A 225 -1.78 4.02 0.28
N ASP A 226 -2.50 4.83 1.04
CA ASP A 226 -3.64 4.39 1.85
C ASP A 226 -4.79 3.95 0.94
N GLU A 227 -5.31 2.74 1.16
CA GLU A 227 -6.39 2.16 0.36
C GLU A 227 -7.62 3.08 0.24
N ARG A 228 -7.95 3.85 1.29
CA ARG A 228 -9.10 4.77 1.28
C ARG A 228 -8.88 5.89 0.27
N VAL A 229 -7.66 6.42 0.18
CA VAL A 229 -7.29 7.46 -0.78
C VAL A 229 -7.32 6.90 -2.20
N VAL A 230 -6.74 5.71 -2.41
CA VAL A 230 -6.73 5.05 -3.73
C VAL A 230 -8.15 4.83 -4.24
N ARG A 231 -9.04 4.33 -3.38
CA ARG A 231 -10.46 4.12 -3.72
C ARG A 231 -11.20 5.43 -3.95
N ALA A 232 -10.91 6.49 -3.19
CA ALA A 232 -11.52 7.80 -3.40
C ALA A 232 -11.09 8.41 -4.75
N VAL A 233 -9.84 8.22 -5.16
CA VAL A 233 -9.34 8.64 -6.48
C VAL A 233 -10.02 7.85 -7.59
N ALA A 234 -9.98 6.51 -7.52
CA ALA A 234 -10.56 5.63 -8.54
C ALA A 234 -12.09 5.83 -8.72
N ASN A 235 -12.81 6.06 -7.61
CA ASN A 235 -14.26 6.25 -7.61
C ASN A 235 -14.72 7.71 -7.69
N CYS A 236 -13.79 8.67 -7.82
CA CYS A 236 -14.15 10.08 -8.03
C CYS A 236 -15.08 10.17 -9.26
N PRO A 237 -16.11 11.03 -9.32
CA PRO A 237 -17.00 11.11 -10.49
C PRO A 237 -16.40 11.88 -11.69
N ILE A 238 -15.33 12.65 -11.46
CA ILE A 238 -14.62 13.44 -12.47
C ILE A 238 -13.17 12.98 -12.59
N PRO A 239 -12.50 13.19 -13.75
CA PRO A 239 -11.12 12.78 -13.92
C PRO A 239 -10.18 13.44 -12.91
N VAL A 240 -9.29 12.64 -12.33
CA VAL A 240 -8.31 13.00 -11.32
C VAL A 240 -6.92 13.04 -11.94
N VAL A 241 -6.24 14.18 -11.76
CA VAL A 241 -4.83 14.38 -12.10
C VAL A 241 -4.02 14.43 -10.82
N THR A 242 -3.03 13.56 -10.67
CA THR A 242 -2.11 13.63 -9.52
C THR A 242 -0.88 14.48 -9.84
N GLY A 243 -0.43 15.22 -8.84
CA GLY A 243 0.80 16.01 -8.83
C GLY A 243 1.52 15.86 -7.50
N ILE A 244 1.72 14.62 -7.06
CA ILE A 244 2.23 14.26 -5.73
C ILE A 244 3.76 14.35 -5.67
N GLY A 245 4.41 13.93 -6.76
CA GLY A 245 5.85 14.05 -6.99
C GLY A 245 6.70 13.03 -6.22
N HIS A 246 7.27 12.07 -6.96
CA HIS A 246 8.41 11.26 -6.51
C HIS A 246 9.20 10.77 -7.75
N GLN A 247 10.53 10.93 -7.74
CA GLN A 247 11.40 10.60 -8.88
C GLN A 247 11.75 9.11 -8.99
N ARG A 248 11.55 8.29 -7.94
CA ARG A 248 12.02 6.90 -7.92
C ARG A 248 10.92 5.82 -7.90
N ASP A 249 9.64 6.17 -7.68
CA ASP A 249 8.50 5.28 -7.40
C ASP A 249 7.18 6.06 -7.51
N GLU A 250 6.14 5.45 -8.11
CA GLU A 250 4.77 5.99 -8.20
C GLU A 250 3.92 5.52 -7.01
N SER A 251 3.11 6.41 -6.44
CA SER A 251 2.15 6.04 -5.37
C SER A 251 0.97 5.24 -5.92
N LEU A 252 0.25 4.53 -5.05
CA LEU A 252 -0.97 3.82 -5.47
C LEU A 252 -2.07 4.79 -5.93
N ALA A 253 -2.13 6.00 -5.36
CA ALA A 253 -3.01 7.06 -5.85
C ALA A 253 -2.63 7.50 -7.27
N ASP A 254 -1.34 7.58 -7.61
CA ASP A 254 -0.88 7.86 -8.98
C ASP A 254 -1.33 6.77 -9.97
N LEU A 255 -1.27 5.50 -9.54
CA LEU A 255 -1.72 4.37 -10.36
C LEU A 255 -3.23 4.41 -10.61
N ALA A 256 -4.02 4.80 -9.61
CA ALA A 256 -5.48 4.92 -9.71
C ALA A 256 -5.94 6.19 -10.44
N ALA A 257 -5.10 7.23 -10.52
CA ALA A 257 -5.46 8.48 -11.18
C ALA A 257 -5.65 8.31 -12.69
N ASP A 258 -6.51 9.16 -13.26
CA ASP A 258 -6.75 9.20 -14.70
C ASP A 258 -5.51 9.73 -15.44
N LEU A 259 -4.75 10.64 -14.82
CA LEU A 259 -3.42 11.07 -15.29
C LEU A 259 -2.47 11.32 -14.10
N CYS A 260 -1.26 10.77 -14.18
CA CYS A 260 -0.19 11.04 -13.22
C CYS A 260 0.80 12.07 -13.79
N ALA A 261 1.14 13.09 -13.01
CA ALA A 261 2.18 14.06 -13.34
C ALA A 261 3.24 14.16 -12.23
N HIS A 262 4.51 14.24 -12.63
CA HIS A 262 5.65 14.20 -11.70
C HIS A 262 5.79 15.43 -10.79
N THR A 263 5.04 16.52 -11.05
CA THR A 263 5.07 17.74 -10.23
C THR A 263 3.70 18.40 -10.18
N PRO A 264 3.39 19.18 -9.11
CA PRO A 264 2.19 20.01 -9.05
C PRO A 264 2.01 20.92 -10.28
N THR A 265 3.09 21.51 -10.78
CA THR A 265 3.07 22.37 -11.98
C THR A 265 2.71 21.58 -13.23
N ALA A 266 3.29 20.39 -13.42
CA ALA A 266 2.96 19.54 -14.55
C ALA A 266 1.50 19.06 -14.49
N ALA A 267 1.00 18.74 -13.29
CA ALA A 267 -0.41 18.40 -13.08
C ALA A 267 -1.34 19.55 -13.49
N ALA A 268 -1.01 20.78 -13.10
CA ALA A 268 -1.77 21.98 -13.50
C ALA A 268 -1.83 22.16 -15.02
N ILE A 269 -0.71 22.00 -15.72
CA ILE A 269 -0.64 22.12 -17.18
C ILE A 269 -1.44 21.01 -17.86
N ALA A 270 -1.30 19.76 -17.39
CA ALA A 270 -2.02 18.62 -17.95
C ALA A 270 -3.54 18.76 -17.77
N ALA A 271 -3.98 19.23 -16.60
CA ALA A 271 -5.39 19.37 -16.26
C ALA A 271 -6.14 20.36 -17.15
N VAL A 272 -5.45 21.34 -17.74
CA VAL A 272 -6.09 22.39 -18.53
C VAL A 272 -5.99 22.15 -20.04
N GLY A 273 -5.22 21.16 -20.47
CA GLY A 273 -5.01 20.88 -21.89
C GLY A 273 -4.12 21.94 -22.56
N VAL A 274 -3.47 21.57 -23.67
CA VAL A 274 -2.53 22.46 -24.36
C VAL A 274 -3.30 23.54 -25.11
N TRP A 275 -3.40 24.77 -24.56
CA TRP A 275 -3.77 25.99 -25.32
C TRP A 275 -2.75 26.38 -26.40
N ALA A 276 -1.66 25.63 -26.57
CA ALA A 276 -0.50 26.08 -27.31
C ALA A 276 -0.57 25.96 -28.84
N HIS A 277 -1.73 25.72 -29.46
CA HIS A 277 -1.82 25.68 -30.94
C HIS A 277 -2.92 26.53 -31.59
N SER A 278 -3.74 27.30 -30.86
CA SER A 278 -4.79 28.12 -31.51
C SER A 278 -4.68 29.64 -31.36
N CYS A 279 -3.81 30.17 -30.49
CA CYS A 279 -3.62 31.63 -30.38
C CYS A 279 -2.49 32.22 -31.24
N LEU A 280 -1.77 31.41 -32.04
CA LEU A 280 -0.73 31.89 -32.96
C LEU A 280 -1.17 31.98 -34.44
N LEU A 281 -2.44 31.71 -34.76
CA LEU A 281 -2.94 31.71 -36.14
C LEU A 281 -4.03 32.75 -36.46
N TYR A 282 -4.34 33.68 -35.56
CA TYR A 282 -5.25 34.80 -35.86
C TYR A 282 -4.67 36.15 -35.41
N THR A 283 -3.51 36.48 -35.96
CA THR A 283 -3.10 37.88 -36.19
C THR A 283 -2.49 37.97 -37.57
N SER A 284 -3.33 38.21 -38.57
CA SER A 284 -2.99 38.78 -39.88
C SER A 284 -4.21 39.52 -40.39
#